data_AF-A0A845Z4I8-F1
#
_entry.id   AF-A0A845Z4I8-F1
#
_cell.length_a   1.000
_cell.length_b   1.000
_cell.length_c   1.000
_cell.angle_alpha   90.00
_cell.angle_beta   90.00
_cell.angle_gamma   90.00
#
_symmetry.space_group_name_H-M   'P 1'
#
loop_
_entity.id
_entity.type
_entity.pdbx_description
1 polymer ?
#
loop_
_entity_poly.entity_id
_entity_poly.type
_entity_poly.pdbx_seq_one_letter_code
_entity_poly.pdbx_strand_id
1 'polypeptide(L)'
;MQNLISNLTNVETQGLVLGMRSPEGDKLSGEVDLMGVVMNRLERIKLELFDQDYVTAIRAYQERFPVLCRGDLVKENHGFVLKNVCSFSVHG
;
A
#
# COMPACT_ATOMS: atom_id res chain seq x y z
N MET A 1 -9.38 -21.98 -18.80
CA MET A 1 -8.43 -21.97 -17.67
C MET A 1 -7.85 -20.57 -17.58
N GLN A 2 -7.75 -20.04 -16.35
CA GLN A 2 -7.13 -18.76 -15.95
C GLN A 2 -7.99 -17.49 -16.12
N ASN A 3 -8.77 -17.15 -15.08
CA ASN A 3 -9.16 -15.76 -14.84
C ASN A 3 -7.89 -15.01 -14.44
N LEU A 4 -7.25 -14.35 -15.41
CA LEU A 4 -6.15 -13.43 -15.18
C LEU A 4 -6.74 -12.20 -14.49
N ILE A 5 -6.77 -12.19 -13.15
CA ILE A 5 -7.11 -10.98 -12.41
C ILE A 5 -5.91 -10.03 -12.59
N SER A 6 -5.94 -9.22 -13.65
CA SER A 6 -4.87 -8.27 -13.95
C SER A 6 -5.03 -6.99 -13.11
N ASN A 7 -6.27 -6.58 -12.85
CA ASN A 7 -6.63 -5.36 -12.13
C ASN A 7 -7.90 -5.58 -11.31
N LEU A 8 -7.85 -5.33 -10.00
CA LEU A 8 -9.03 -5.20 -9.15
C LEU A 8 -9.17 -3.74 -8.75
N THR A 9 -10.30 -3.13 -9.07
CA THR A 9 -10.54 -1.73 -8.71
C THR A 9 -11.08 -1.62 -7.29
N ASN A 10 -10.73 -0.53 -6.61
CA ASN A 10 -11.35 -0.14 -5.34
C ASN A 10 -11.25 -1.22 -4.22
N VAL A 11 -10.16 -1.97 -4.22
CA VAL A 11 -9.83 -3.00 -3.22
C VAL A 11 -9.43 -2.34 -1.93
N GLU A 12 -9.98 -2.84 -0.83
CA GLU A 12 -9.50 -2.55 0.51
C GLU A 12 -8.60 -3.69 0.98
N THR A 13 -7.43 -3.34 1.52
CA THR A 13 -6.48 -4.30 2.09
C THR A 13 -5.90 -3.76 3.38
N GLN A 14 -5.71 -4.66 4.34
CA GLN A 14 -5.05 -4.39 5.60
C GLN A 14 -3.64 -4.97 5.58
N GLY A 15 -2.69 -4.25 6.17
CA GLY A 15 -1.33 -4.75 6.30
C GLY A 15 -0.44 -3.94 7.21
N LEU A 16 0.84 -4.33 7.24
CA LEU A 16 1.90 -3.63 7.95
C LEU A 16 2.81 -2.93 6.95
N VAL A 17 3.19 -1.69 7.25
CA VAL A 17 4.28 -1.03 6.53
C VAL A 17 5.59 -1.75 6.87
N LEU A 18 6.30 -2.21 5.84
CA LEU A 18 7.61 -2.89 5.97
C LEU A 18 8.78 -1.95 5.76
N GLY A 19 8.59 -0.91 4.95
CA GLY A 19 9.65 0.02 4.57
C GLY A 19 9.10 1.14 3.71
N MET A 20 9.87 2.21 3.61
CA MET A 20 9.51 3.41 2.86
C MET A 20 10.78 4.00 2.28
N ARG A 21 10.72 4.53 1.07
CA ARG A 21 11.80 5.38 0.55
C ARG A 21 11.66 6.77 1.16
N SER A 22 12.79 7.40 1.50
CA SER A 22 12.79 8.79 1.94
C SER A 22 12.18 9.69 0.87
N PRO A 23 11.51 10.78 1.26
CA PRO A 23 10.96 11.72 0.29
C PRO A 23 12.05 12.30 -0.60
N GLU A 24 11.72 12.50 -1.88
CA GLU A 24 12.60 13.20 -2.82
C GLU A 24 12.16 14.66 -2.95
N GLY A 25 13.07 15.59 -2.61
CA GLY A 25 12.81 17.03 -2.66
C GLY A 25 11.90 17.52 -1.52
N ASP A 26 11.16 18.60 -1.78
CA ASP A 26 10.35 19.29 -0.76
C ASP A 26 8.96 18.69 -0.55
N LYS A 27 8.62 17.61 -1.26
CA LYS A 27 7.29 16.97 -1.18
C LYS A 27 7.33 15.79 -0.22
N LEU A 28 6.35 15.70 0.66
CA LEU A 28 6.16 14.54 1.55
C LEU A 28 5.53 13.39 0.77
N SER A 29 6.30 12.74 -0.08
CA SER A 29 5.82 11.62 -0.91
C SER A 29 6.88 10.54 -1.06
N GLY A 30 6.44 9.31 -1.31
CA GLY A 30 7.37 8.24 -1.62
C GLY A 30 6.74 6.86 -1.77
N GLU A 31 7.54 5.94 -2.29
CA GLU A 31 7.19 4.51 -2.37
C GLU A 31 7.18 3.92 -0.95
N VAL A 32 6.09 3.22 -0.65
CA VAL A 32 5.87 2.46 0.57
C VAL A 32 5.73 0.99 0.21
N ASP A 33 6.38 0.14 0.98
CA ASP A 33 6.23 -1.31 0.93
C ASP A 33 5.32 -1.77 2.06
N LEU A 34 4.25 -2.48 1.70
CA LEU A 34 3.28 -3.03 2.62
C LEU A 34 3.26 -4.56 2.54
N MET A 35 3.10 -5.22 3.69
CA MET A 35 2.80 -6.65 3.77
C MET A 35 1.34 -6.79 4.16
N GLY A 36 0.51 -7.21 3.21
CA GLY A 36 -0.94 -7.25 3.37
C GLY A 36 -1.55 -8.51 2.79
N VAL A 37 -2.82 -8.74 3.09
CA VAL A 37 -3.55 -9.90 2.57
C VAL A 37 -4.23 -9.52 1.25
N VAL A 38 -3.87 -10.24 0.19
CA VAL A 38 -4.47 -10.16 -1.15
C VAL A 38 -4.97 -11.55 -1.54
N MET A 39 -6.26 -11.68 -1.84
CA MET A 39 -6.86 -12.97 -2.25
C MET A 39 -6.49 -14.13 -1.30
N ASN A 40 -6.63 -13.91 0.01
CA ASN A 40 -6.27 -14.85 1.08
C ASN A 40 -4.80 -15.29 1.13
N ARG A 41 -3.89 -14.50 0.54
CA ARG A 41 -2.44 -14.73 0.59
C ARG A 41 -1.72 -13.50 1.12
N LEU A 42 -0.69 -13.74 1.92
CA LEU A 42 0.19 -12.69 2.40
C LEU A 42 1.14 -12.29 1.28
N GLU A 43 1.03 -11.05 0.83
CA GLU A 43 1.72 -10.55 -0.35
C GLU A 43 2.40 -9.22 -0.05
N ARG A 44 3.50 -8.94 -0.75
CA ARG A 44 4.10 -7.60 -0.75
C ARG A 44 3.35 -6.73 -1.75
N ILE A 45 2.91 -5.57 -1.28
CA ILE A 45 2.16 -4.58 -2.04
C ILE A 45 2.97 -3.29 -2.03
N LYS A 46 3.25 -2.76 -3.20
CA LYS A 46 3.87 -1.44 -3.36
C LYS A 46 2.79 -0.39 -3.56
N LEU A 47 2.99 0.79 -3.00
CA LEU A 47 2.14 1.94 -3.24
C LEU A 47 2.95 3.22 -3.15
N GLU A 48 2.47 4.27 -3.80
CA GLU A 48 3.01 5.62 -3.65
C GLU A 48 2.01 6.45 -2.85
N LEU A 49 2.50 7.10 -1.80
CA LEU A 49 1.69 7.96 -0.94
C LEU A 49 2.21 9.39 -0.99
N PHE A 50 1.30 10.32 -0.72
CA PHE A 50 1.55 11.75 -0.75
C PHE A 50 1.01 12.41 0.52
N ASP A 51 1.64 13.51 0.91
CA ASP A 51 1.23 14.41 1.97
C ASP A 51 0.85 13.67 3.28
N GLN A 52 -0.41 13.79 3.71
CA GLN A 52 -0.89 13.26 4.98
C GLN A 52 -0.86 11.74 5.03
N ASP A 53 -1.08 11.06 3.91
CA ASP A 53 -1.06 9.60 3.86
C ASP A 53 0.37 9.09 4.04
N TYR A 54 1.36 9.78 3.46
CA TYR A 54 2.76 9.44 3.64
C TYR A 54 3.21 9.65 5.09
N VAL A 55 2.81 10.76 5.73
CA VAL A 55 3.04 10.98 7.17
C VAL A 55 2.39 9.90 8.03
N THR A 56 1.19 9.46 7.65
CA THR A 56 0.48 8.38 8.36
C THR A 56 1.22 7.05 8.22
N ALA A 57 1.78 6.76 7.04
CA ALA A 57 2.61 5.58 6.83
C ALA A 57 3.89 5.60 7.67
N ILE A 58 4.53 6.76 7.84
CA ILE A 58 5.69 6.92 8.73
C ILE A 58 5.32 6.53 10.16
N ARG A 59 4.22 7.07 10.70
CA ARG A 59 3.76 6.78 12.06
C ARG A 59 3.43 5.30 12.23
N ALA A 60 2.63 4.74 11.31
CA ALA A 60 2.28 3.33 11.31
C ALA A 60 3.51 2.42 11.27
N TYR A 61 4.54 2.78 10.48
CA TYR A 61 5.80 2.05 10.41
C TYR A 61 6.57 2.08 11.73
N GLN A 62 6.70 3.26 12.35
CA GLN A 62 7.43 3.46 13.60
C GLN A 62 6.75 2.74 14.78
N GLU A 63 5.42 2.87 14.86
CA GLU A 63 4.60 2.35 15.96
C GLU A 63 4.14 0.90 15.72
N ARG A 64 4.43 0.34 14.54
CA ARG A 64 4.02 -1.01 14.10
C ARG A 64 2.51 -1.22 14.11
N PHE A 65 1.75 -0.15 13.88
CA PHE A 65 0.31 -0.26 13.72
C PHE A 65 -0.08 -0.78 12.34
N PRO A 66 -1.11 -1.66 12.25
CA PRO A 66 -1.66 -2.03 10.97
C PRO A 66 -2.33 -0.82 10.31
N VAL A 67 -2.33 -0.83 8.99
CA VAL A 67 -3.00 0.18 8.18
C VAL A 67 -4.08 -0.47 7.34
N LEU A 68 -5.15 0.28 7.10
CA LEU A 68 -6.15 -0.01 6.10
C LEU A 68 -5.87 0.90 4.90
N CYS A 69 -5.80 0.33 3.71
CA CYS A 69 -5.59 1.10 2.49
C CYS A 69 -6.53 0.64 1.39
N ARG A 70 -6.96 1.59 0.56
CA ARG A 70 -7.94 1.37 -0.49
C ARG A 70 -7.47 1.98 -1.81
N GLY A 71 -7.58 1.22 -2.89
CA GLY A 71 -7.16 1.65 -4.22
C GLY A 71 -7.33 0.55 -5.27
N ASP A 72 -6.69 0.73 -6.42
CA ASP A 72 -6.73 -0.22 -7.53
C ASP A 72 -5.53 -1.16 -7.44
N LEU A 73 -5.80 -2.43 -7.16
CA LEU A 73 -4.77 -3.46 -7.02
C LEU A 73 -4.44 -4.07 -8.38
N VAL A 74 -3.20 -3.85 -8.83
CA VAL A 74 -2.69 -4.33 -10.11
C VAL A 74 -1.63 -5.40 -9.86
N LYS A 75 -1.70 -6.52 -10.57
CA LYS A 75 -0.60 -7.49 -10.58
C LYS A 75 0.40 -7.09 -11.66
N GLU A 76 1.58 -6.67 -11.24
CA GLU A 76 2.71 -6.39 -12.13
C GLU A 76 3.73 -7.55 -12.08
N ASN A 77 4.68 -7.58 -13.03
CA ASN A 77 5.63 -8.67 -13.23
C ASN A 77 6.34 -9.14 -11.94
N HIS A 78 6.54 -8.24 -10.96
CA HIS A 78 7.32 -8.49 -9.75
C HIS A 78 6.53 -8.38 -8.44
N GLY A 79 5.19 -8.25 -8.48
CA GLY A 79 4.41 -8.09 -7.26
C GLY A 79 3.07 -7.41 -7.47
N PHE A 80 2.40 -7.08 -6.37
CA PHE A 80 1.20 -6.27 -6.40
C PHE A 80 1.55 -4.80 -6.23
N VAL A 81 0.87 -3.95 -6.99
CA VAL A 81 0.94 -2.49 -6.85
C VAL A 81 -0.45 -1.97 -6.59
N LEU A 82 -0.64 -1.21 -5.51
CA LEU A 82 -1.86 -0.49 -5.22
C LEU A 82 -1.73 0.92 -5.82
N LYS A 83 -2.47 1.17 -6.89
CA LYS A 83 -2.54 2.45 -7.60
C LYS A 83 -3.78 3.22 -7.17
N ASN A 84 -3.83 4.51 -7.52
CA ASN A 84 -4.99 5.37 -7.25
C ASN A 84 -5.49 5.25 -5.80
N VAL A 85 -4.55 5.32 -4.84
CA VAL A 85 -4.86 5.21 -3.41
C VAL A 85 -5.85 6.31 -3.05
N CYS A 86 -7.03 5.92 -2.58
CA CYS A 86 -8.12 6.84 -2.25
C CYS A 86 -8.38 6.94 -0.75
N SER A 87 -7.82 6.01 0.04
CA SER A 87 -7.85 6.07 1.49
C SER A 87 -6.65 5.32 2.08
N PHE A 88 -6.03 5.92 3.09
CA PHE A 88 -4.97 5.31 3.89
C PHE A 88 -5.13 5.74 5.34
N SER A 89 -5.26 4.78 6.27
CA SER A 89 -5.44 5.09 7.69
C SER A 89 -4.82 4.02 8.58
N VAL A 90 -4.47 4.42 9.80
CA VAL A 90 -4.12 3.46 10.86
C VAL A 90 -5.37 2.71 11.29
N HIS A 91 -5.26 1.40 11.42
CA HIS A 91 -6.30 0.51 11.94
C HIS A 91 -5.90 0.05 13.34
N GLY A 92 -6.75 0.29 14.33
CA GLY A 92 -6.50 -0.02 15.74
C GLY A 92 -7.79 -0.10 16.54
#